data_AF-A0A960LK25-F1
#
_entry.id   AF-A0A960LK25-F1
#
_cell.length_a   1.000
_cell.length_b   1.000
_cell.length_c   1.000
_cell.angle_alpha   90.00
_cell.angle_beta   90.00
_cell.angle_gamma   90.00
#
_symmetry.space_group_name_H-M   'P 1'
#
loop_
_entity.id
_entity.type
_entity.pdbx_description
1 polymer ?
#
loop_
_entity_poly.entity_id
_entity_poly.type
_entity_poly.pdbx_seq_one_letter_code
_entity_poly.pdbx_strand_id
1 'polypeptide(L)'
;GVHNVPRFAITMGVGTILKARRLVLMAWGENKAEIVREAVEGAVSDQVSASFLQEHDNATFLIDEAAASRLTRQNYPWLVGSVDWDGSMTRRSVIWLAKKLEKPVLKLTEEHYNETGVGELLTAAGPAYQVNIRVFNQLQHTITGWPGGKPDADDTNRPERAQPHPKRVLVLSPEPHDAFVGMGGTIDRLIEQGHEVRLAIQTSGNLRVSDVAAYKFASVVREMAELIGGHGWEGQAAYAEDILRQLDEKGEFGLDPETVRKLKGLILRGEARDAARVCGIKDDALRFLDLPFYEAGRYRRFSLTDDDVEVMRNQLNSYRPHQIYVTGDVADPSSLQALCFQAMIRSLSGEDWLNDCRIWVYRGKEQSLYAHEIDMAVPMSPDQLAQKADALRKFQSINAEELETPERNRETAQEYDRLGMAEYEGIEAFQRRHQVGD
;
A
#
# COMPACT_ATOMS: atom_id res chain seq x y z
N GLY A 1 0.56 -10.74 -25.24
CA GLY A 1 0.34 -11.95 -24.42
C GLY A 1 1.25 -13.12 -24.80
N VAL A 2 1.14 -13.64 -26.03
CA VAL A 2 1.73 -14.94 -26.44
C VAL A 2 3.27 -14.99 -26.43
N HIS A 3 3.96 -13.90 -26.81
CA HIS A 3 5.42 -13.88 -26.87
C HIS A 3 6.14 -13.92 -25.50
N ASN A 4 5.41 -13.71 -24.39
CA ASN A 4 5.94 -13.77 -23.03
C ASN A 4 5.59 -15.06 -22.29
N VAL A 5 4.77 -15.92 -22.90
CA VAL A 5 4.48 -17.24 -22.35
C VAL A 5 5.59 -18.20 -22.80
N PRO A 6 6.16 -19.01 -21.90
CA PRO A 6 7.11 -20.04 -22.28
C PRO A 6 6.54 -20.88 -23.43
N ARG A 7 7.27 -21.00 -24.54
CA ARG A 7 6.83 -21.76 -25.72
C ARG A 7 6.66 -23.25 -25.43
N PHE A 8 7.26 -23.71 -24.36
CA PHE A 8 7.23 -25.08 -23.88
C PHE A 8 7.00 -25.06 -22.38
N ALA A 9 6.09 -25.90 -21.91
CA ALA A 9 5.92 -26.21 -20.51
C ALA A 9 6.13 -27.71 -20.33
N ILE A 10 6.89 -28.10 -19.31
CA ILE A 10 7.01 -29.49 -18.87
C ILE A 10 6.10 -29.61 -17.66
N THR A 11 5.06 -30.43 -17.77
CA THR A 11 4.27 -30.83 -16.61
C THR A 11 4.98 -31.98 -15.93
N MET A 12 5.31 -31.82 -14.65
CA MET A 12 5.84 -32.89 -13.83
C MET A 12 4.92 -33.15 -12.66
N GLY A 13 4.67 -34.42 -12.35
CA GLY A 13 4.02 -34.78 -11.10
C GLY A 13 4.94 -34.51 -9.91
N VAL A 14 4.34 -34.28 -8.74
CA VAL A 14 5.07 -34.06 -7.48
C VAL A 14 6.07 -35.19 -7.21
N GLY A 15 5.69 -36.45 -7.43
CA GLY A 15 6.61 -37.58 -7.27
C GLY A 15 7.83 -37.56 -8.20
N THR A 16 7.75 -36.89 -9.36
CA THR A 16 8.93 -36.68 -10.23
C THR A 16 9.80 -35.55 -9.70
N ILE A 17 9.18 -34.48 -9.16
CA ILE A 17 9.89 -33.36 -8.52
C ILE A 17 10.70 -33.87 -7.32
N LEU A 18 10.10 -34.70 -6.46
CA LEU A 18 10.76 -35.27 -5.28
C LEU A 18 11.90 -36.26 -5.60
N LYS A 19 12.04 -36.71 -6.85
CA LYS A 19 13.20 -37.53 -7.28
C LYS A 19 14.42 -36.69 -7.66
N ALA A 20 14.30 -35.37 -7.71
CA ALA A 20 15.44 -34.50 -7.97
C ALA A 20 16.52 -34.68 -6.89
N ARG A 21 17.79 -34.41 -7.23
CA ARG A 21 18.88 -34.47 -6.22
C ARG A 21 18.88 -33.26 -5.28
N ARG A 22 18.29 -32.16 -5.72
CA ARG A 22 18.21 -30.89 -5.03
C ARG A 22 17.00 -30.13 -5.54
N LEU A 23 16.26 -29.53 -4.62
CA LEU A 23 15.11 -28.69 -4.93
C LEU A 23 15.36 -27.28 -4.38
N VAL A 24 15.09 -26.26 -5.20
CA VAL A 24 15.16 -24.85 -4.81
C VAL A 24 13.84 -24.20 -5.19
N LEU A 25 13.08 -23.75 -4.19
CA LEU A 25 11.87 -22.98 -4.37
C LEU A 25 12.17 -21.51 -4.11
N MET A 26 11.64 -20.61 -4.93
CA MET A 26 11.79 -19.17 -4.73
C MET A 26 10.42 -18.49 -4.69
N ALA A 27 10.23 -17.57 -3.75
CA ALA A 27 9.01 -16.78 -3.62
C ALA A 27 9.32 -15.40 -3.04
N TRP A 28 8.62 -14.37 -3.50
CA TRP A 28 8.85 -12.98 -3.11
C TRP A 28 7.52 -12.25 -2.88
N GLY A 29 7.56 -11.23 -2.03
CA GLY A 29 6.43 -10.35 -1.74
C GLY A 29 5.39 -10.92 -0.77
N GLU A 30 4.66 -10.02 -0.11
CA GLU A 30 3.66 -10.34 0.92
C GLU A 30 2.55 -11.28 0.41
N ASN A 31 2.15 -11.16 -0.86
CA ASN A 31 1.15 -12.02 -1.51
C ASN A 31 1.51 -13.51 -1.52
N LYS A 32 2.76 -13.87 -1.23
CA LYS A 32 3.21 -15.26 -1.12
C LYS A 32 3.33 -15.76 0.33
N ALA A 33 3.16 -14.89 1.32
CA ALA A 33 3.47 -15.22 2.70
C ALA A 33 2.60 -16.34 3.27
N GLU A 34 1.29 -16.32 3.00
CA GLU A 34 0.38 -17.35 3.50
C GLU A 34 0.67 -18.74 2.92
N ILE A 35 0.81 -18.84 1.60
CA ILE A 35 1.09 -20.12 0.93
C ILE A 35 2.50 -20.64 1.25
N VAL A 36 3.47 -19.76 1.47
CA VAL A 36 4.82 -20.15 1.93
C VAL A 36 4.74 -20.74 3.34
N ARG A 37 3.99 -20.11 4.25
CA ARG A 37 3.78 -20.66 5.60
C ARG A 37 3.10 -22.02 5.54
N GLU A 38 2.04 -22.17 4.75
CA GLU A 38 1.36 -23.45 4.61
C GLU A 38 2.26 -24.54 3.99
N ALA A 39 3.08 -24.18 3.02
CA ALA A 39 4.03 -25.09 2.41
C ALA A 39 5.16 -25.53 3.36
N VAL A 40 5.63 -24.66 4.25
CA VAL A 40 6.77 -24.94 5.14
C VAL A 40 6.36 -25.53 6.49
N GLU A 41 5.24 -25.05 7.06
CA GLU A 41 4.82 -25.35 8.43
C GLU A 41 3.46 -26.08 8.51
N GLY A 42 2.72 -26.13 7.40
CA GLY A 42 1.43 -26.80 7.31
C GLY A 42 1.54 -28.31 7.09
N ALA A 43 0.40 -29.00 7.17
CA ALA A 43 0.34 -30.43 6.87
C ALA A 43 0.65 -30.70 5.39
N VAL A 44 1.37 -31.78 5.13
CA VAL A 44 1.63 -32.24 3.76
C VAL A 44 0.31 -32.64 3.11
N SER A 45 -0.06 -31.95 2.02
CA SER A 45 -1.32 -32.15 1.31
C SER A 45 -1.20 -31.89 -0.19
N ASP A 46 -2.11 -32.48 -0.96
CA ASP A 46 -2.26 -32.24 -2.40
C ASP A 46 -2.80 -30.84 -2.74
N GLN A 47 -3.58 -30.26 -1.84
CA GLN A 47 -4.07 -28.87 -1.93
C GLN A 47 -2.93 -27.86 -1.97
N VAL A 48 -1.84 -28.11 -1.23
CA VAL A 48 -0.61 -27.32 -1.29
C VAL A 48 0.54 -28.19 -1.74
N SER A 49 0.70 -28.34 -3.05
CA SER A 49 1.72 -29.23 -3.63
C SER A 49 3.17 -28.91 -3.19
N ALA A 50 3.46 -27.67 -2.80
CA ALA A 50 4.77 -27.29 -2.27
C ALA A 50 5.05 -27.86 -0.87
N SER A 51 4.02 -28.30 -0.13
CA SER A 51 4.18 -28.94 1.19
C SER A 51 4.91 -30.27 1.14
N PHE A 52 4.80 -31.02 0.03
CA PHE A 52 5.58 -32.24 -0.17
C PHE A 52 7.10 -32.02 -0.17
N LEU A 53 7.56 -30.78 -0.40
CA LEU A 53 8.99 -30.47 -0.32
C LEU A 53 9.55 -30.64 1.09
N GLN A 54 8.69 -30.65 2.13
CA GLN A 54 9.09 -30.96 3.51
C GLN A 54 9.64 -32.39 3.64
N GLU A 55 9.24 -33.33 2.78
CA GLU A 55 9.69 -34.73 2.81
C GLU A 55 11.03 -34.95 2.07
N HIS A 56 11.59 -33.92 1.45
CA HIS A 56 12.78 -34.04 0.63
C HIS A 56 14.05 -33.58 1.37
N ASP A 57 15.01 -34.49 1.56
CA ASP A 57 16.24 -34.28 2.35
C ASP A 57 17.10 -33.07 1.92
N ASN A 58 16.97 -32.61 0.67
CA ASN A 58 17.75 -31.50 0.11
C ASN A 58 16.89 -30.46 -0.63
N ALA A 59 15.87 -29.95 0.06
CA ALA A 59 15.05 -28.84 -0.40
C ALA A 59 15.50 -27.51 0.25
N THR A 60 15.48 -26.42 -0.51
CA THR A 60 15.82 -25.07 -0.01
C THR A 60 14.77 -24.07 -0.49
N PHE A 61 14.25 -23.26 0.42
CA PHE A 61 13.37 -22.13 0.11
C PHE A 61 14.20 -20.84 0.16
N LEU A 62 14.19 -20.07 -0.94
CA LEU A 62 14.82 -18.75 -1.04
C LEU A 62 13.70 -17.71 -1.13
N ILE A 63 13.45 -17.03 -0.03
CA ILE A 63 12.33 -16.10 0.11
C ILE A 63 12.82 -14.76 0.69
N ASP A 64 12.13 -13.67 0.38
CA ASP A 64 12.36 -12.37 1.00
C ASP A 64 11.63 -12.25 2.35
N GLU A 65 11.92 -11.18 3.09
CA GLU A 65 11.30 -10.90 4.40
C GLU A 65 9.78 -10.79 4.31
N ALA A 66 9.26 -10.19 3.23
CA ALA A 66 7.83 -10.04 3.00
C ALA A 66 7.12 -11.38 2.82
N ALA A 67 7.67 -12.31 2.02
CA ALA A 67 7.13 -13.66 1.87
C ALA A 67 7.39 -14.56 3.10
N ALA A 68 8.39 -14.23 3.93
CA ALA A 68 8.66 -14.95 5.18
C ALA A 68 7.80 -14.47 6.36
N SER A 69 7.11 -13.33 6.22
CA SER A 69 6.42 -12.60 7.32
C SER A 69 5.41 -13.44 8.11
N ARG A 70 4.86 -14.49 7.52
CA ARG A 70 3.88 -15.38 8.14
C ARG A 70 4.47 -16.64 8.77
N LEU A 71 5.74 -16.99 8.51
CA LEU A 71 6.40 -18.13 9.16
C LEU A 71 6.45 -17.93 10.66
N THR A 72 6.19 -18.98 11.45
CA THR A 72 6.16 -18.93 12.92
C THR A 72 7.44 -18.34 13.49
N ARG A 73 8.61 -18.70 12.94
CA ARG A 73 9.90 -18.15 13.38
C ARG A 73 10.06 -16.65 13.13
N GLN A 74 9.39 -16.09 12.12
CA GLN A 74 9.44 -14.66 11.82
C GLN A 74 8.29 -13.89 12.48
N ASN A 75 7.13 -14.53 12.55
CA ASN A 75 5.91 -13.91 13.04
C ASN A 75 5.82 -13.93 14.57
N TYR A 76 6.19 -15.07 15.17
CA TYR A 76 6.11 -15.35 16.60
C TYR A 76 7.44 -15.96 17.10
N PRO A 77 8.58 -15.25 16.94
CA PRO A 77 9.91 -15.79 17.23
C PRO A 77 10.06 -16.32 18.67
N TRP A 78 9.35 -15.72 19.63
CA TRP A 78 9.32 -16.15 21.04
C TRP A 78 8.74 -17.55 21.27
N LEU A 79 7.98 -18.10 20.32
CA LEU A 79 7.44 -19.46 20.43
C LEU A 79 8.45 -20.55 20.08
N VAL A 80 9.54 -20.19 19.41
CA VAL A 80 10.54 -21.14 18.88
C VAL A 80 11.94 -20.91 19.44
N GLY A 81 12.18 -19.82 20.16
CA GLY A 81 13.43 -19.53 20.83
C GLY A 81 13.39 -18.22 21.62
N SER A 82 14.47 -17.92 22.34
CA SER A 82 14.62 -16.65 23.05
C SER A 82 14.74 -15.48 22.09
N VAL A 83 14.22 -14.33 22.52
CA VAL A 83 14.23 -13.07 21.76
C VAL A 83 14.65 -11.92 22.66
N ASP A 84 15.16 -10.85 22.04
CA ASP A 84 15.37 -9.58 22.74
C ASP A 84 14.02 -8.89 22.96
N TRP A 85 13.65 -8.70 24.23
CA TRP A 85 12.39 -8.08 24.64
C TRP A 85 12.46 -6.54 24.59
N ASP A 86 12.68 -6.00 23.39
CA ASP A 86 12.59 -4.55 23.17
C ASP A 86 11.11 -4.07 23.18
N GLY A 87 10.91 -2.76 23.00
CA GLY A 87 9.57 -2.17 22.99
C GLY A 87 8.68 -2.69 21.86
N SER A 88 9.25 -2.98 20.70
CA SER A 88 8.53 -3.49 19.52
C SER A 88 8.12 -4.94 19.73
N MET A 89 9.05 -5.80 20.17
CA MET A 89 8.80 -7.21 20.45
C MET A 89 7.78 -7.39 21.58
N THR A 90 7.89 -6.56 22.63
CA THR A 90 6.92 -6.52 23.73
C THR A 90 5.53 -6.15 23.22
N ARG A 91 5.40 -5.06 22.44
CA ARG A 91 4.11 -4.63 21.88
C ARG A 91 3.50 -5.72 21.00
N ARG A 92 4.31 -6.31 20.13
CA ARG A 92 3.90 -7.37 19.20
C ARG A 92 3.40 -8.63 19.93
N SER A 93 4.13 -9.13 20.91
CA SER A 93 3.76 -10.36 21.63
C SER A 93 2.51 -10.18 22.49
N VAL A 94 2.35 -9.03 23.14
CA VAL A 94 1.17 -8.72 23.97
C VAL A 94 -0.09 -8.55 23.13
N ILE A 95 0.01 -7.86 21.99
CA ILE A 95 -1.11 -7.74 21.04
C ILE A 95 -1.48 -9.09 20.45
N TRP A 96 -0.49 -9.92 20.09
CA TRP A 96 -0.74 -11.29 19.66
C TRP A 96 -1.45 -12.11 20.74
N LEU A 97 -1.00 -12.01 21.99
CA LEU A 97 -1.59 -12.73 23.12
C LEU A 97 -3.05 -12.31 23.36
N ALA A 98 -3.31 -11.00 23.36
CA ALA A 98 -4.65 -10.41 23.45
C ALA A 98 -5.57 -10.95 22.34
N LYS A 99 -5.09 -10.95 21.10
CA LYS A 99 -5.84 -11.46 19.93
C LYS A 99 -6.09 -12.96 20.02
N LYS A 100 -5.09 -13.75 20.40
CA LYS A 100 -5.19 -15.21 20.54
C LYS A 100 -6.21 -15.63 21.60
N LEU A 101 -6.30 -14.87 22.70
CA LEU A 101 -7.21 -15.15 23.80
C LEU A 101 -8.55 -14.41 23.70
N GLU A 102 -8.74 -13.60 22.66
CA GLU A 102 -9.91 -12.72 22.49
C GLU A 102 -10.18 -11.86 23.74
N LYS A 103 -9.10 -11.31 24.33
CA LYS A 103 -9.15 -10.49 25.55
C LYS A 103 -8.49 -9.13 25.31
N PRO A 104 -9.08 -8.02 25.78
CA PRO A 104 -8.42 -6.72 25.84
C PRO A 104 -7.09 -6.80 26.60
N VAL A 105 -6.13 -5.95 26.21
CA VAL A 105 -4.76 -5.96 26.75
C VAL A 105 -4.75 -5.85 28.28
N LEU A 106 -5.58 -4.99 28.85
CA LEU A 106 -5.64 -4.78 30.31
C LEU A 106 -6.27 -5.94 31.09
N LYS A 107 -6.86 -6.94 30.41
CA LYS A 107 -7.44 -8.15 31.04
C LYS A 107 -6.50 -9.36 31.00
N LEU A 108 -5.28 -9.20 30.48
CA LEU A 108 -4.29 -10.28 30.48
C LEU A 108 -3.69 -10.48 31.89
N THR A 109 -3.57 -11.73 32.34
CA THR A 109 -3.00 -12.13 33.62
C THR A 109 -1.66 -12.82 33.42
N GLU A 110 -0.85 -12.95 34.47
CA GLU A 110 0.45 -13.64 34.40
C GLU A 110 0.32 -15.10 33.92
N GLU A 111 -0.76 -15.79 34.31
CA GLU A 111 -1.09 -17.14 33.83
C GLU A 111 -1.16 -17.21 32.30
N HIS A 112 -1.84 -16.24 31.66
CA HIS A 112 -1.92 -16.19 30.20
C HIS A 112 -0.54 -16.08 29.53
N TYR A 113 0.37 -15.26 30.08
CA TYR A 113 1.72 -15.12 29.52
C TYR A 113 2.51 -16.44 29.63
N ASN A 114 2.43 -17.09 30.79
CA ASN A 114 3.15 -18.32 31.07
C ASN A 114 2.64 -19.50 30.23
N GLU A 115 1.32 -19.63 30.04
CA GLU A 115 0.70 -20.74 29.29
C GLU A 115 0.83 -20.64 27.77
N THR A 116 1.16 -19.45 27.24
CA THR A 116 1.19 -19.19 25.79
C THR A 116 2.59 -19.02 25.21
N GLY A 117 3.64 -19.27 26.00
CA GLY A 117 5.03 -19.17 25.56
C GLY A 117 5.58 -17.73 25.56
N VAL A 118 4.93 -16.80 26.28
CA VAL A 118 5.37 -15.39 26.43
C VAL A 118 5.86 -15.12 27.86
N GLY A 119 6.07 -16.14 28.68
CA GLY A 119 6.49 -15.99 30.09
C GLY A 119 7.87 -15.34 30.25
N GLU A 120 8.79 -15.53 29.30
CA GLU A 120 10.12 -14.91 29.32
C GLU A 120 10.04 -13.36 29.32
N LEU A 121 9.01 -12.79 28.67
CA LEU A 121 8.76 -11.35 28.69
C LEU A 121 8.53 -10.83 30.12
N LEU A 122 7.82 -11.57 30.97
CA LEU A 122 7.57 -11.10 32.34
C LEU A 122 8.85 -11.09 33.19
N THR A 123 9.78 -12.00 32.87
CA THR A 123 11.10 -12.02 33.51
C THR A 123 11.94 -10.81 33.08
N ALA A 124 11.83 -10.40 31.81
CA ALA A 124 12.61 -9.29 31.25
C ALA A 124 12.01 -7.90 31.51
N ALA A 125 10.69 -7.76 31.39
CA ALA A 125 9.98 -6.48 31.37
C ALA A 125 9.17 -6.17 32.64
N GLY A 126 9.05 -7.14 33.56
CA GLY A 126 8.35 -7.01 34.83
C GLY A 126 6.94 -7.63 34.85
N PRO A 127 6.16 -7.38 35.93
CA PRO A 127 4.86 -8.01 36.14
C PRO A 127 3.87 -7.70 35.00
N ALA A 128 2.97 -8.65 34.72
CA ALA A 128 2.01 -8.54 33.61
C ALA A 128 1.20 -7.23 33.64
N TYR A 129 0.80 -6.78 34.84
CA TYR A 129 0.07 -5.52 35.00
C TYR A 129 0.82 -4.29 34.42
N GLN A 130 2.13 -4.19 34.68
CA GLN A 130 2.95 -3.08 34.19
C GLN A 130 3.18 -3.17 32.68
N VAL A 131 3.41 -4.39 32.18
CA VAL A 131 3.56 -4.67 30.74
C VAL A 131 2.28 -4.31 29.99
N ASN A 132 1.12 -4.74 30.49
CA ASN A 132 -0.18 -4.43 29.91
C ASN A 132 -0.45 -2.92 29.83
N ILE A 133 -0.19 -2.16 30.91
CA ILE A 133 -0.36 -0.70 30.91
C ILE A 133 0.55 -0.05 29.89
N ARG A 134 1.81 -0.48 29.80
CA ARG A 134 2.77 0.08 28.84
C ARG A 134 2.28 -0.12 27.40
N VAL A 135 1.86 -1.33 27.04
CA VAL A 135 1.37 -1.64 25.68
C VAL A 135 0.03 -0.96 25.41
N PHE A 136 -0.86 -0.89 26.39
CA PHE A 136 -2.12 -0.15 26.28
C PHE A 136 -1.87 1.34 25.98
N ASN A 137 -0.96 1.98 26.72
CA ASN A 137 -0.60 3.38 26.48
C ASN A 137 0.06 3.56 25.11
N GLN A 138 0.93 2.64 24.69
CA GLN A 138 1.52 2.68 23.35
C GLN A 138 0.43 2.66 22.26
N LEU A 139 -0.55 1.76 22.36
CA LEU A 139 -1.69 1.71 21.43
C LEU A 139 -2.51 3.01 21.48
N GLN A 140 -2.84 3.49 22.68
CA GLN A 140 -3.58 4.74 22.86
C GLN A 140 -2.86 5.94 22.22
N HIS A 141 -1.54 6.01 22.36
CA HIS A 141 -0.70 7.09 21.82
C HIS A 141 -0.62 7.06 20.28
N THR A 142 -0.97 5.96 19.61
CA THR A 142 -1.10 5.93 18.15
C THR A 142 -2.32 6.71 17.67
N ILE A 143 -3.37 6.82 18.49
CA ILE A 143 -4.66 7.37 18.07
C ILE A 143 -4.59 8.89 18.04
N THR A 144 -4.85 9.49 16.88
CA THR A 144 -4.88 10.95 16.73
C THR A 144 -5.96 11.39 15.75
N GLY A 145 -6.73 12.40 16.16
CA GLY A 145 -7.60 13.15 15.25
C GLY A 145 -6.86 14.24 14.47
N TRP A 146 -5.56 14.44 14.70
CA TRP A 146 -4.73 15.49 14.09
C TRP A 146 -3.52 14.87 13.39
N PRO A 147 -3.70 14.28 12.19
CA PRO A 147 -2.61 13.61 11.45
C PRO A 147 -1.46 14.55 11.07
N GLY A 148 -1.71 15.85 10.91
CA GLY A 148 -0.66 16.85 10.68
C GLY A 148 -0.16 17.54 11.96
N GLY A 149 -0.53 17.03 13.15
CA GLY A 149 -0.18 17.59 14.44
C GLY A 149 -1.10 18.75 14.87
N LYS A 150 -1.53 18.73 16.13
CA LYS A 150 -2.43 19.74 16.68
C LYS A 150 -1.63 20.99 17.11
N PRO A 151 -1.92 22.19 16.58
CA PRO A 151 -1.25 23.41 17.04
C PRO A 151 -1.59 23.70 18.50
N ASP A 152 -0.64 24.32 19.21
CA ASP A 152 -0.77 24.79 20.61
C ASP A 152 -1.17 23.70 21.62
N ALA A 153 -0.86 22.43 21.33
CA ALA A 153 -1.11 21.29 22.20
C ALA A 153 0.20 20.56 22.53
N ASP A 154 0.23 19.92 23.70
CA ASP A 154 1.30 18.97 24.03
C ASP A 154 1.26 17.78 23.06
N ASP A 155 2.41 17.50 22.46
CA ASP A 155 2.65 16.46 21.48
C ASP A 155 3.63 15.39 21.96
N THR A 156 4.01 15.40 23.24
CA THR A 156 4.95 14.43 23.87
C THR A 156 4.61 12.98 23.53
N ASN A 157 3.32 12.64 23.53
CA ASN A 157 2.81 11.29 23.27
C ASN A 157 1.98 11.20 21.98
N ARG A 158 2.09 12.18 21.07
CA ARG A 158 1.33 12.18 19.81
C ARG A 158 2.18 11.63 18.67
N PRO A 159 1.55 10.99 17.66
CA PRO A 159 2.28 10.47 16.50
C PRO A 159 3.00 11.55 15.69
N GLU A 160 2.43 12.75 15.64
CA GLU A 160 2.94 13.88 14.85
C GLU A 160 3.18 15.12 15.72
N ARG A 161 4.26 15.85 15.40
CA ARG A 161 4.64 17.08 16.10
C ARG A 161 3.69 18.23 15.77
N ALA A 162 3.43 19.10 16.74
CA ALA A 162 2.56 20.27 16.58
C ALA A 162 3.10 21.26 15.54
N GLN A 163 4.40 21.56 15.61
CA GLN A 163 5.06 22.56 14.75
C GLN A 163 5.90 21.92 13.64
N PRO A 164 5.98 22.53 12.44
CA PRO A 164 5.30 23.76 12.02
C PRO A 164 3.80 23.56 11.75
N HIS A 165 3.00 24.63 11.81
CA HIS A 165 1.61 24.68 11.33
C HIS A 165 1.40 25.95 10.46
N PRO A 166 0.85 25.86 9.24
CA PRO A 166 0.43 24.64 8.54
C PRO A 166 1.62 23.79 8.07
N LYS A 167 1.38 22.48 7.84
CA LYS A 167 2.37 21.58 7.25
C LYS A 167 2.18 21.49 5.73
N ARG A 168 3.29 21.37 5.00
CA ARG A 168 3.30 20.91 3.61
C ARG A 168 3.31 19.39 3.62
N VAL A 169 2.27 18.79 3.09
CA VAL A 169 2.03 17.35 3.08
C VAL A 169 2.03 16.86 1.65
N LEU A 170 2.97 15.98 1.31
CA LEU A 170 3.02 15.34 0.01
C LEU A 170 2.46 13.93 0.12
N VAL A 171 1.40 13.64 -0.60
CA VAL A 171 0.85 12.29 -0.74
C VAL A 171 1.33 11.74 -2.08
N LEU A 172 2.06 10.63 -2.05
CA LEU A 172 2.54 9.93 -3.25
C LEU A 172 1.62 8.76 -3.56
N SER A 173 1.07 8.73 -4.76
CA SER A 173 0.15 7.69 -5.23
C SER A 173 0.76 6.99 -6.44
N PRO A 174 1.19 5.71 -6.34
CA PRO A 174 1.76 4.99 -7.48
C PRO A 174 0.82 4.96 -8.68
N GLU A 175 -0.43 4.54 -8.47
CA GLU A 175 -1.54 4.66 -9.42
C GLU A 175 -2.52 5.76 -9.01
N PRO A 176 -3.37 6.28 -9.92
CA PRO A 176 -4.28 7.39 -9.62
C PRO A 176 -5.30 7.17 -8.49
N HIS A 177 -5.60 5.92 -8.12
CA HIS A 177 -6.58 5.57 -7.07
C HIS A 177 -5.94 5.20 -5.72
N ASP A 178 -4.64 4.83 -5.68
CA ASP A 178 -4.01 4.21 -4.51
C ASP A 178 -4.09 5.07 -3.25
N ALA A 179 -3.90 6.39 -3.36
CA ALA A 179 -4.01 7.31 -2.22
C ALA A 179 -5.44 7.41 -1.67
N PHE A 180 -6.47 7.31 -2.51
CA PHE A 180 -7.87 7.33 -2.08
C PHE A 180 -8.26 6.03 -1.39
N VAL A 181 -7.71 4.90 -1.86
CA VAL A 181 -7.82 3.59 -1.20
C VAL A 181 -7.16 3.67 0.18
N GLY A 182 -5.88 4.05 0.23
CA GLY A 182 -5.12 3.98 1.47
C GLY A 182 -5.48 5.03 2.52
N MET A 183 -5.70 6.28 2.11
CA MET A 183 -5.74 7.41 3.03
C MET A 183 -6.72 8.54 2.65
N GLY A 184 -7.79 8.22 1.92
CA GLY A 184 -8.78 9.20 1.48
C GLY A 184 -9.42 10.02 2.61
N GLY A 185 -9.66 9.42 3.78
CA GLY A 185 -10.21 10.13 4.94
C GLY A 185 -9.18 11.04 5.62
N THR A 186 -7.93 10.60 5.69
CA THR A 186 -6.82 11.39 6.25
C THR A 186 -6.48 12.58 5.37
N ILE A 187 -6.57 12.44 4.04
CA ILE A 187 -6.43 13.56 3.09
C ILE A 187 -7.45 14.67 3.42
N ASP A 188 -8.72 14.30 3.49
CA ASP A 188 -9.82 15.21 3.83
C ASP A 188 -9.55 15.90 5.17
N ARG A 189 -9.20 15.11 6.20
CA ARG A 189 -8.87 15.62 7.54
C ARG A 189 -7.71 16.62 7.55
N LEU A 190 -6.64 16.35 6.82
CA LEU A 190 -5.47 17.24 6.74
C LEU A 190 -5.85 18.59 6.11
N ILE A 191 -6.69 18.57 5.07
CA ILE A 191 -7.19 19.78 4.39
C ILE A 191 -8.11 20.57 5.32
N GLU A 192 -9.06 19.91 5.99
CA GLU A 192 -9.93 20.54 7.00
C GLU A 192 -9.14 21.23 8.12
N GLN A 193 -8.00 20.67 8.51
CA GLN A 193 -7.10 21.21 9.54
C GLN A 193 -6.18 22.34 9.05
N GLY A 194 -6.34 22.75 7.78
CA GLY A 194 -5.63 23.88 7.20
C GLY A 194 -4.20 23.56 6.74
N HIS A 195 -3.83 22.27 6.61
CA HIS A 195 -2.54 21.90 6.04
C HIS A 195 -2.53 22.06 4.52
N GLU A 196 -1.34 22.34 3.97
CA GLU A 196 -1.14 22.37 2.53
C GLU A 196 -0.93 20.93 2.06
N VAL A 197 -1.95 20.32 1.44
CA VAL A 197 -1.87 18.95 0.94
C VAL A 197 -1.67 18.96 -0.57
N ARG A 198 -0.66 18.24 -1.06
CA ARG A 198 -0.39 18.00 -2.48
C ARG A 198 -0.45 16.50 -2.76
N LEU A 199 -1.28 16.11 -3.72
CA LEU A 199 -1.33 14.73 -4.20
C LEU A 199 -0.50 14.63 -5.49
N ALA A 200 0.58 13.85 -5.45
CA ALA A 200 1.41 13.54 -6.61
C ALA A 200 1.19 12.09 -7.04
N ILE A 201 0.54 11.94 -8.18
CA ILE A 201 0.28 10.66 -8.84
C ILE A 201 1.50 10.34 -9.72
N GLN A 202 2.16 9.23 -9.41
CA GLN A 202 3.46 8.89 -9.98
C GLN A 202 3.33 8.33 -11.40
N THR A 203 2.31 7.52 -11.67
CA THR A 203 2.08 6.94 -13.01
C THR A 203 0.72 7.30 -13.58
N SER A 204 0.58 7.30 -14.90
CA SER A 204 -0.69 7.64 -15.55
C SER A 204 -1.79 6.59 -15.34
N GLY A 205 -1.44 5.37 -14.90
CA GLY A 205 -2.38 4.26 -14.71
C GLY A 205 -3.06 3.80 -16.01
N ASN A 206 -2.56 4.23 -17.18
CA ASN A 206 -3.21 4.02 -18.47
C ASN A 206 -3.53 2.54 -18.77
N LEU A 207 -2.71 1.61 -18.27
CA LEU A 207 -2.87 0.17 -18.52
C LEU A 207 -4.10 -0.44 -17.83
N ARG A 208 -4.71 0.27 -16.87
CA ARG A 208 -5.94 -0.17 -16.19
C ARG A 208 -7.21 0.21 -16.94
N VAL A 209 -7.14 1.19 -17.83
CA VAL A 209 -8.32 1.65 -18.56
C VAL A 209 -8.62 0.66 -19.68
N SER A 210 -9.87 0.21 -19.73
CA SER A 210 -10.31 -0.74 -20.75
C SER A 210 -10.28 -0.12 -22.15
N ASP A 211 -10.10 -0.95 -23.17
CA ASP A 211 -10.22 -0.53 -24.56
C ASP A 211 -11.63 0.00 -24.86
N VAL A 212 -12.65 -0.57 -24.23
CA VAL A 212 -14.05 -0.13 -24.34
C VAL A 212 -14.20 1.32 -23.88
N ALA A 213 -13.57 1.70 -22.77
CA ALA A 213 -13.59 3.08 -22.30
C ALA A 213 -12.90 4.00 -23.31
N ALA A 214 -11.69 3.65 -23.76
CA ALA A 214 -10.96 4.43 -24.77
C ALA A 214 -11.76 4.60 -26.07
N TYR A 215 -12.37 3.52 -26.57
CA TYR A 215 -13.21 3.51 -27.75
C TYR A 215 -14.42 4.45 -27.58
N LYS A 216 -15.09 4.41 -26.42
CA LYS A 216 -16.23 5.28 -26.11
C LYS A 216 -15.84 6.75 -26.15
N PHE A 217 -14.74 7.12 -25.48
CA PHE A 217 -14.27 8.51 -25.45
C PHE A 217 -13.83 9.00 -26.83
N ALA A 218 -13.10 8.19 -27.60
CA ALA A 218 -12.73 8.54 -28.97
C ALA A 218 -13.95 8.70 -29.89
N SER A 219 -14.95 7.82 -29.77
CA SER A 219 -16.19 7.91 -30.53
C SER A 219 -16.95 9.21 -30.25
N VAL A 220 -17.04 9.62 -28.98
CA VAL A 220 -17.67 10.90 -28.60
C VAL A 220 -16.95 12.09 -29.23
N VAL A 221 -15.61 12.11 -29.23
CA VAL A 221 -14.84 13.20 -29.87
C VAL A 221 -15.10 13.25 -31.38
N ARG A 222 -15.16 12.08 -32.05
CA ARG A 222 -15.50 12.01 -33.48
C ARG A 222 -16.91 12.52 -33.76
N GLU A 223 -17.92 12.05 -33.02
CA GLU A 223 -19.31 12.49 -33.16
C GLU A 223 -19.46 14.00 -32.90
N MET A 224 -18.74 14.55 -31.91
CA MET A 224 -18.72 16.00 -31.67
C MET A 224 -18.16 16.79 -32.87
N ALA A 225 -17.11 16.29 -33.51
CA ALA A 225 -16.55 16.92 -34.70
C ALA A 225 -17.52 16.85 -35.90
N GLU A 226 -18.23 15.73 -36.07
CA GLU A 226 -19.27 15.57 -37.11
C GLU A 226 -20.42 16.56 -36.92
N LEU A 227 -20.87 16.79 -35.67
CA LEU A 227 -21.98 17.70 -35.35
C LEU A 227 -21.73 19.15 -35.78
N ILE A 228 -20.47 19.60 -35.78
CA ILE A 228 -20.09 20.97 -36.17
C ILE A 228 -19.55 21.06 -37.61
N GLY A 229 -19.68 19.99 -38.39
CA GLY A 229 -19.19 19.94 -39.77
C GLY A 229 -17.66 19.93 -39.88
N GLY A 230 -16.96 19.51 -38.82
CA GLY A 230 -15.50 19.40 -38.77
C GLY A 230 -14.73 20.71 -38.62
N HIS A 231 -15.37 21.87 -38.76
CA HIS A 231 -14.71 23.17 -38.75
C HIS A 231 -14.06 23.48 -37.40
N GLY A 232 -12.72 23.54 -37.38
CA GLY A 232 -11.93 23.85 -36.17
C GLY A 232 -11.70 22.66 -35.24
N TRP A 233 -12.10 21.45 -35.65
CA TRP A 233 -11.91 20.19 -34.91
C TRP A 233 -11.13 19.14 -35.73
N GLU A 234 -10.52 19.52 -36.84
CA GLU A 234 -9.89 18.61 -37.79
C GLU A 234 -8.80 17.76 -37.12
N GLY A 235 -7.99 18.36 -36.22
CA GLY A 235 -6.95 17.65 -35.49
C GLY A 235 -7.49 16.68 -34.43
N GLN A 236 -8.54 17.07 -33.72
CA GLN A 236 -9.20 16.28 -32.69
C GLN A 236 -9.94 15.09 -33.30
N ALA A 237 -10.62 15.32 -34.44
CA ALA A 237 -11.27 14.28 -35.22
C ALA A 237 -10.24 13.26 -35.73
N ALA A 238 -9.15 13.73 -36.36
CA ALA A 238 -8.08 12.86 -36.83
C ALA A 238 -7.44 12.05 -35.69
N TYR A 239 -7.23 12.66 -34.51
CA TYR A 239 -6.73 11.96 -33.33
C TYR A 239 -7.70 10.87 -32.84
N ALA A 240 -9.00 11.17 -32.79
CA ALA A 240 -10.02 10.21 -32.41
C ALA A 240 -10.12 9.04 -33.40
N GLU A 241 -10.11 9.33 -34.70
CA GLU A 241 -10.12 8.31 -35.77
C GLU A 241 -8.88 7.42 -35.72
N ASP A 242 -7.69 7.99 -35.51
CA ASP A 242 -6.46 7.22 -35.36
C ASP A 242 -6.53 6.27 -34.16
N ILE A 243 -7.07 6.72 -33.02
CA ILE A 243 -7.27 5.86 -31.85
C ILE A 243 -8.22 4.71 -32.15
N LEU A 244 -9.37 4.99 -32.76
CA LEU A 244 -10.36 3.95 -33.09
C LEU A 244 -9.75 2.90 -34.03
N ARG A 245 -9.06 3.35 -35.08
CA ARG A 245 -8.32 2.47 -36.01
C ARG A 245 -7.28 1.62 -35.27
N GLN A 246 -6.50 2.21 -34.37
CA GLN A 246 -5.46 1.49 -33.63
C GLN A 246 -6.03 0.48 -32.64
N LEU A 247 -7.16 0.78 -32.00
CA LEU A 247 -7.88 -0.16 -31.13
C LEU A 247 -8.38 -1.37 -31.94
N ASP A 248 -8.89 -1.13 -33.15
CA ASP A 248 -9.33 -2.21 -34.04
C ASP A 248 -8.16 -3.06 -34.57
N GLU A 249 -7.07 -2.40 -35.02
CA GLU A 249 -5.88 -3.07 -35.58
C GLU A 249 -5.11 -3.90 -34.54
N LYS A 250 -4.99 -3.41 -33.30
CA LYS A 250 -4.26 -4.13 -32.25
C LYS A 250 -5.04 -5.38 -31.80
N GLY A 251 -6.37 -5.35 -31.89
CA GLY A 251 -7.27 -6.38 -31.39
C GLY A 251 -7.22 -6.55 -29.86
N GLU A 252 -7.98 -7.52 -29.34
CA GLU A 252 -8.19 -7.69 -27.89
C GLU A 252 -6.90 -7.90 -27.07
N PHE A 253 -5.89 -8.56 -27.66
CA PHE A 253 -4.64 -8.90 -26.97
C PHE A 253 -3.41 -8.12 -27.47
N GLY A 254 -3.63 -7.13 -28.34
CA GLY A 254 -2.59 -6.23 -28.84
C GLY A 254 -2.05 -5.31 -27.75
N LEU A 255 -0.79 -4.90 -27.88
CA LEU A 255 -0.22 -3.88 -27.01
C LEU A 255 -0.81 -2.52 -27.38
N ASP A 256 -1.11 -1.70 -26.37
CA ASP A 256 -1.62 -0.35 -26.60
C ASP A 256 -0.52 0.55 -27.18
N PRO A 257 -0.75 1.15 -28.37
CA PRO A 257 0.14 2.16 -28.91
C PRO A 257 0.16 3.42 -28.03
N GLU A 258 1.15 4.29 -28.26
CA GLU A 258 1.35 5.49 -27.44
C GLU A 258 0.13 6.43 -27.41
N THR A 259 -0.55 6.64 -28.54
CA THR A 259 -1.74 7.53 -28.60
C THR A 259 -2.92 6.95 -27.82
N VAL A 260 -3.16 5.63 -27.91
CA VAL A 260 -4.16 4.93 -27.09
C VAL A 260 -3.83 5.07 -25.60
N ARG A 261 -2.57 4.84 -25.20
CA ARG A 261 -2.12 5.00 -23.81
C ARG A 261 -2.30 6.43 -23.30
N LYS A 262 -2.01 7.44 -24.13
CA LYS A 262 -2.26 8.85 -23.78
C LYS A 262 -3.74 9.13 -23.52
N LEU A 263 -4.65 8.65 -24.38
CA LEU A 263 -6.09 8.82 -24.15
C LEU A 263 -6.53 8.10 -22.86
N LYS A 264 -6.10 6.85 -22.67
CA LYS A 264 -6.40 6.08 -21.45
C LYS A 264 -5.91 6.79 -20.19
N GLY A 265 -4.69 7.34 -20.22
CA GLY A 265 -4.17 8.19 -19.16
C GLY A 265 -5.09 9.38 -18.89
N LEU A 266 -5.50 10.13 -19.92
CA LEU A 266 -6.40 11.29 -19.76
C LEU A 266 -7.75 10.93 -19.13
N ILE A 267 -8.34 9.79 -19.49
CA ILE A 267 -9.59 9.29 -18.90
C ILE A 267 -9.40 9.10 -17.39
N LEU A 268 -8.37 8.34 -17.00
CA LEU A 268 -8.12 8.05 -15.58
C LEU A 268 -7.71 9.29 -14.78
N ARG A 269 -7.05 10.27 -15.40
CA ARG A 269 -6.81 11.58 -14.79
C ARG A 269 -8.10 12.34 -14.54
N GLY A 270 -9.10 12.19 -15.41
CA GLY A 270 -10.45 12.74 -15.18
C GLY A 270 -11.08 12.13 -13.93
N GLU A 271 -11.09 10.81 -13.84
CA GLU A 271 -11.60 10.07 -12.67
C GLU A 271 -10.87 10.48 -11.38
N ALA A 272 -9.55 10.60 -11.42
CA ALA A 272 -8.73 11.02 -10.29
C ALA A 272 -9.02 12.47 -9.84
N ARG A 273 -9.32 13.39 -10.79
CA ARG A 273 -9.74 14.75 -10.44
C ARG A 273 -11.10 14.76 -9.77
N ASP A 274 -12.03 13.93 -10.22
CA ASP A 274 -13.34 13.82 -9.59
C ASP A 274 -13.24 13.24 -8.17
N ALA A 275 -12.41 12.20 -7.97
CA ALA A 275 -12.11 11.68 -6.64
C ALA A 275 -11.41 12.71 -5.74
N ALA A 276 -10.44 13.46 -6.29
CA ALA A 276 -9.72 14.52 -5.59
C ALA A 276 -10.68 15.60 -5.06
N ARG A 277 -11.66 16.03 -5.88
CA ARG A 277 -12.68 17.01 -5.47
C ARG A 277 -13.56 16.49 -4.35
N VAL A 278 -13.91 15.20 -4.37
CA VAL A 278 -14.67 14.57 -3.27
C VAL A 278 -13.87 14.65 -1.97
N CYS A 279 -12.57 14.44 -1.98
CA CYS A 279 -11.70 14.56 -0.80
C CYS A 279 -11.20 15.99 -0.50
N GLY A 280 -11.78 17.02 -1.13
CA GLY A 280 -11.41 18.43 -0.89
C GLY A 280 -10.08 18.87 -1.51
N ILE A 281 -9.39 18.01 -2.29
CA ILE A 281 -8.16 18.37 -3.00
C ILE A 281 -8.50 19.29 -4.18
N LYS A 282 -7.84 20.44 -4.26
CA LYS A 282 -7.97 21.37 -5.38
C LYS A 282 -7.20 20.89 -6.62
N ASP A 283 -7.68 21.26 -7.81
CA ASP A 283 -7.06 20.85 -9.08
C ASP A 283 -5.58 21.32 -9.19
N ASP A 284 -5.20 22.45 -8.59
CA ASP A 284 -3.84 22.97 -8.55
C ASP A 284 -2.93 22.28 -7.51
N ALA A 285 -3.50 21.49 -6.60
CA ALA A 285 -2.78 20.64 -5.66
C ALA A 285 -2.56 19.21 -6.19
N LEU A 286 -3.17 18.86 -7.33
CA LEU A 286 -2.96 17.58 -8.00
C LEU A 286 -1.78 17.67 -9.00
N ARG A 287 -0.85 16.73 -8.93
CA ARG A 287 0.29 16.62 -9.86
C ARG A 287 0.32 15.22 -10.47
N PHE A 288 0.44 15.16 -11.79
CA PHE A 288 0.70 13.92 -12.51
C PHE A 288 2.15 13.94 -12.96
N LEU A 289 2.95 13.01 -12.46
CA LEU A 289 4.40 12.98 -12.69
C LEU A 289 4.77 12.21 -13.96
N ASP A 290 3.92 11.28 -14.38
CA ASP A 290 4.11 10.45 -15.57
C ASP A 290 5.50 9.81 -15.62
N LEU A 291 5.87 9.09 -14.56
CA LEU A 291 7.22 8.54 -14.41
C LEU A 291 7.65 7.77 -15.67
N PRO A 292 8.80 8.14 -16.28
CA PRO A 292 9.28 7.59 -17.55
C PRO A 292 9.25 6.06 -17.65
N PHE A 293 9.59 5.33 -16.59
CA PHE A 293 9.60 3.86 -16.62
C PHE A 293 8.23 3.29 -17.00
N TYR A 294 7.15 3.94 -16.57
CA TYR A 294 5.78 3.51 -16.84
C TYR A 294 5.35 3.88 -18.27
N GLU A 295 5.68 5.09 -18.69
CA GLU A 295 5.32 5.61 -20.02
C GLU A 295 6.13 4.96 -21.16
N ALA A 296 7.36 4.54 -20.89
CA ALA A 296 8.18 3.79 -21.85
C ALA A 296 7.93 2.27 -21.79
N GLY A 297 7.36 1.78 -20.67
CA GLY A 297 7.39 0.37 -20.34
C GLY A 297 6.31 -0.49 -20.97
N ARG A 298 6.61 -1.79 -21.10
CA ARG A 298 5.63 -2.84 -21.34
C ARG A 298 5.29 -3.46 -19.98
N TYR A 299 3.99 -3.68 -19.72
CA TYR A 299 3.52 -4.31 -18.48
C TYR A 299 4.39 -5.53 -18.09
N ARG A 300 4.89 -5.56 -16.85
CA ARG A 300 5.84 -6.57 -16.28
C ARG A 300 7.28 -6.55 -16.83
N ARG A 301 7.68 -5.48 -17.54
CA ARG A 301 9.09 -5.21 -17.90
C ARG A 301 9.51 -3.80 -17.51
N PHE A 302 8.89 -3.28 -16.46
CA PHE A 302 9.23 -1.98 -15.92
C PHE A 302 10.63 -2.03 -15.27
N SER A 303 11.43 -1.02 -15.57
CA SER A 303 12.77 -0.86 -15.03
C SER A 303 12.98 0.61 -14.73
N LEU A 304 13.31 0.90 -13.48
CA LEU A 304 13.56 2.25 -13.00
C LEU A 304 14.82 2.82 -13.65
N THR A 305 14.75 4.07 -14.07
CA THR A 305 15.86 4.81 -14.69
C THR A 305 16.22 6.04 -13.85
N ASP A 306 17.36 6.67 -14.14
CA ASP A 306 17.75 7.89 -13.42
C ASP A 306 16.82 9.07 -13.72
N ASP A 307 16.17 9.09 -14.89
CA ASP A 307 15.16 10.08 -15.25
C ASP A 307 13.96 10.03 -14.29
N ASP A 308 13.53 8.83 -13.86
CA ASP A 308 12.45 8.67 -12.88
C ASP A 308 12.84 9.27 -11.52
N VAL A 309 14.08 9.04 -11.10
CA VAL A 309 14.63 9.57 -9.86
C VAL A 309 14.75 11.09 -9.93
N GLU A 310 15.11 11.65 -11.09
CA GLU A 310 15.19 13.09 -11.30
C GLU A 310 13.81 13.76 -11.24
N VAL A 311 12.79 13.17 -11.88
CA VAL A 311 11.40 13.66 -11.77
C VAL A 311 10.94 13.68 -10.31
N MET A 312 11.17 12.59 -9.56
CA MET A 312 10.84 12.51 -8.14
C MET A 312 11.61 13.55 -7.31
N ARG A 313 12.93 13.70 -7.55
CA ARG A 313 13.78 14.67 -6.85
C ARG A 313 13.29 16.10 -7.09
N ASN A 314 12.94 16.44 -8.33
CA ASN A 314 12.40 17.76 -8.67
C ASN A 314 11.07 18.04 -7.96
N GLN A 315 10.18 17.04 -7.88
CA GLN A 315 8.93 17.15 -7.13
C GLN A 315 9.16 17.36 -5.63
N LEU A 316 10.08 16.60 -5.02
CA LEU A 316 10.40 16.72 -3.60
C LEU A 316 11.07 18.07 -3.29
N ASN A 317 12.07 18.48 -4.06
CA ASN A 317 12.85 19.69 -3.80
C ASN A 317 12.07 20.98 -4.07
N SER A 318 11.14 20.96 -5.03
CA SER A 318 10.26 22.11 -5.30
C SER A 318 9.21 22.31 -4.20
N TYR A 319 8.83 21.25 -3.49
CA TYR A 319 7.76 21.30 -2.50
C TYR A 319 8.25 21.28 -1.04
N ARG A 320 9.41 20.68 -0.77
CA ARG A 320 10.05 20.55 0.55
C ARG A 320 9.06 20.13 1.64
N PRO A 321 8.41 18.95 1.53
CA PRO A 321 7.36 18.55 2.45
C PRO A 321 7.86 18.39 3.89
N HIS A 322 6.99 18.67 4.87
CA HIS A 322 7.20 18.29 6.27
C HIS A 322 6.71 16.87 6.56
N GLN A 323 5.79 16.37 5.72
CA GLN A 323 5.26 15.00 5.76
C GLN A 323 5.20 14.43 4.34
N ILE A 324 5.65 13.19 4.17
CA ILE A 324 5.46 12.39 2.96
C ILE A 324 4.63 11.17 3.32
N TYR A 325 3.51 10.97 2.64
CA TYR A 325 2.74 9.73 2.69
C TYR A 325 3.04 8.89 1.46
N VAL A 326 3.36 7.61 1.64
CA VAL A 326 3.81 6.71 0.57
C VAL A 326 3.33 5.28 0.80
N THR A 327 3.33 4.46 -0.25
CA THR A 327 3.04 3.02 -0.19
C THR A 327 4.02 2.22 -1.06
N GLY A 328 3.93 0.89 -1.04
CA GLY A 328 4.74 -0.01 -1.87
C GLY A 328 6.08 -0.48 -1.27
N ASP A 329 6.35 -0.21 0.01
CA ASP A 329 7.57 -0.61 0.73
C ASP A 329 7.69 -2.13 0.97
N VAL A 330 6.56 -2.85 1.04
CA VAL A 330 6.51 -4.33 1.21
C VAL A 330 6.00 -5.07 -0.04
N ALA A 331 5.77 -4.32 -1.13
CA ALA A 331 5.27 -4.89 -2.38
C ALA A 331 6.35 -5.74 -3.09
N ASP A 332 5.92 -6.63 -4.00
CA ASP A 332 6.83 -7.40 -4.85
C ASP A 332 7.84 -6.45 -5.54
N PRO A 333 9.16 -6.71 -5.49
CA PRO A 333 10.17 -5.77 -6.00
C PRO A 333 10.02 -5.36 -7.47
N SER A 334 9.33 -6.18 -8.28
CA SER A 334 9.05 -5.92 -9.69
C SER A 334 7.71 -5.22 -9.93
N SER A 335 6.91 -5.03 -8.87
CA SER A 335 5.63 -4.34 -8.93
C SER A 335 5.79 -2.84 -9.18
N LEU A 336 4.72 -2.24 -9.71
CA LEU A 336 4.64 -0.80 -9.92
C LEU A 336 4.84 -0.04 -8.60
N GLN A 337 4.18 -0.48 -7.54
CA GLN A 337 4.21 0.13 -6.21
C GLN A 337 5.65 0.14 -5.66
N ALA A 338 6.35 -1.00 -5.72
CA ALA A 338 7.74 -1.10 -5.28
C ALA A 338 8.69 -0.22 -6.11
N LEU A 339 8.50 -0.15 -7.43
CA LEU A 339 9.31 0.73 -8.29
C LEU A 339 9.06 2.21 -7.96
N CYS A 340 7.80 2.63 -7.80
CA CYS A 340 7.45 3.98 -7.38
C CYS A 340 8.04 4.33 -6.01
N PHE A 341 8.02 3.39 -5.06
CA PHE A 341 8.64 3.52 -3.75
C PHE A 341 10.18 3.67 -3.86
N GLN A 342 10.83 2.82 -4.65
CA GLN A 342 12.27 2.89 -4.89
C GLN A 342 12.68 4.20 -5.57
N ALA A 343 11.89 4.72 -6.51
CA ALA A 343 12.16 6.02 -7.15
C ALA A 343 12.18 7.15 -6.10
N MET A 344 11.20 7.12 -5.18
CA MET A 344 11.16 8.05 -4.05
C MET A 344 12.40 7.89 -3.16
N ILE A 345 12.70 6.68 -2.69
CA ILE A 345 13.86 6.45 -1.79
C ILE A 345 15.18 6.89 -2.43
N ARG A 346 15.41 6.58 -3.72
CA ARG A 346 16.61 7.00 -4.46
C ARG A 346 16.70 8.51 -4.66
N SER A 347 15.60 9.23 -4.52
CA SER A 347 15.55 10.69 -4.60
C SER A 347 15.77 11.40 -3.25
N LEU A 348 15.74 10.67 -2.13
CA LEU A 348 16.02 11.20 -0.79
C LEU A 348 17.53 11.23 -0.51
N SER A 349 18.21 12.33 -0.85
CA SER A 349 19.63 12.49 -0.48
C SER A 349 20.08 13.94 -0.46
N GLY A 350 20.85 14.33 0.55
CA GLY A 350 21.65 15.57 0.53
C GLY A 350 20.89 16.88 0.73
N GLU A 351 19.67 16.84 1.27
CA GLU A 351 18.81 18.02 1.41
C GLU A 351 18.45 18.30 2.88
N ASP A 352 18.67 19.52 3.35
CA ASP A 352 18.46 19.89 4.76
C ASP A 352 17.00 19.73 5.24
N TRP A 353 16.04 19.92 4.33
CA TRP A 353 14.61 19.81 4.67
C TRP A 353 14.19 18.38 5.02
N LEU A 354 14.96 17.37 4.62
CA LEU A 354 14.70 15.97 4.95
C LEU A 354 14.80 15.72 6.47
N ASN A 355 15.65 16.45 7.18
CA ASN A 355 15.82 16.29 8.63
C ASN A 355 14.53 16.63 9.40
N ASP A 356 13.69 17.51 8.85
CA ASP A 356 12.38 17.85 9.41
C ASP A 356 11.23 17.14 8.65
N CYS A 357 11.51 16.20 7.74
CA CYS A 357 10.46 15.49 7.01
C CYS A 357 10.17 14.11 7.64
N ARG A 358 8.91 13.88 8.04
CA ARG A 358 8.45 12.55 8.46
C ARG A 358 7.84 11.79 7.29
N ILE A 359 8.20 10.51 7.17
CA ILE A 359 7.66 9.62 6.13
C ILE A 359 6.68 8.64 6.79
N TRP A 360 5.46 8.63 6.29
CA TRP A 360 4.35 7.80 6.75
C TRP A 360 3.99 6.80 5.64
N VAL A 361 4.05 5.52 5.98
CA VAL A 361 3.69 4.43 5.08
C VAL A 361 2.22 4.08 5.30
N TYR A 362 1.44 4.12 4.23
CA TYR A 362 0.07 3.62 4.20
C TYR A 362 -0.01 2.34 3.34
N ARG A 363 -1.06 1.54 3.57
CA ARG A 363 -1.35 0.33 2.78
C ARG A 363 -2.43 0.66 1.75
N GLY A 364 -2.15 0.41 0.48
CA GLY A 364 -3.15 0.52 -0.58
C GLY A 364 -3.83 -0.84 -0.77
N LYS A 365 -3.37 -1.57 -1.77
CA LYS A 365 -3.85 -2.93 -2.10
C LYS A 365 -3.24 -4.01 -1.20
N GLU A 366 -2.12 -3.70 -0.55
CA GLU A 366 -1.42 -4.58 0.36
C GLU A 366 -2.28 -4.87 1.60
N GLN A 367 -1.89 -5.88 2.38
CA GLN A 367 -2.56 -6.20 3.63
C GLN A 367 -2.52 -5.00 4.59
N SER A 368 -3.60 -4.80 5.36
CA SER A 368 -3.65 -3.77 6.38
C SER A 368 -2.55 -3.98 7.42
N LEU A 369 -1.99 -2.89 7.95
CA LEU A 369 -1.00 -2.94 9.04
C LEU A 369 -1.57 -3.68 10.25
N TYR A 370 -0.76 -4.53 10.87
CA TYR A 370 -1.14 -5.11 12.15
C TYR A 370 -1.12 -4.04 13.24
N ALA A 371 -1.98 -4.16 14.24
CA ALA A 371 -2.06 -3.18 15.34
C ALA A 371 -0.73 -2.90 16.08
N HIS A 372 0.26 -3.78 16.01
CA HIS A 372 1.59 -3.56 16.59
C HIS A 372 2.54 -2.73 15.70
N GLU A 373 2.27 -2.64 14.40
CA GLU A 373 3.06 -1.89 13.40
C GLU A 373 2.57 -0.45 13.23
N ILE A 374 1.36 -0.14 13.72
CA ILE A 374 0.74 1.17 13.54
C ILE A 374 1.40 2.18 14.46
N ASP A 375 1.89 3.27 13.90
CA ASP A 375 2.45 4.40 14.65
C ASP A 375 1.49 5.59 14.68
N MET A 376 0.57 5.66 13.71
CA MET A 376 -0.53 6.61 13.68
C MET A 376 -1.82 5.93 13.24
N ALA A 377 -2.84 5.99 14.07
CA ALA A 377 -4.20 5.57 13.77
C ALA A 377 -5.07 6.84 13.71
N VAL A 378 -5.70 7.08 12.56
CA VAL A 378 -6.58 8.23 12.32
C VAL A 378 -8.02 7.73 12.30
N PRO A 379 -8.81 7.96 13.36
CA PRO A 379 -10.22 7.60 13.36
C PRO A 379 -11.03 8.45 12.39
N MET A 380 -12.01 7.83 11.76
CA MET A 380 -12.94 8.47 10.82
C MET A 380 -14.36 8.48 11.38
N SER A 381 -15.12 9.51 11.02
CA SER A 381 -16.56 9.52 11.23
C SER A 381 -17.29 8.70 10.15
N PRO A 382 -18.56 8.34 10.35
CA PRO A 382 -19.40 7.74 9.30
C PRO A 382 -19.43 8.56 8.00
N ASP A 383 -19.51 9.89 8.11
CA ASP A 383 -19.52 10.77 6.94
C ASP A 383 -18.20 10.72 6.16
N GLN A 384 -17.06 10.70 6.84
CA GLN A 384 -15.75 10.57 6.19
C GLN A 384 -15.56 9.20 5.53
N LEU A 385 -16.03 8.14 6.18
CA LEU A 385 -15.99 6.80 5.59
C LEU A 385 -16.88 6.71 4.34
N ALA A 386 -18.05 7.35 4.37
CA ALA A 386 -18.95 7.44 3.21
C ALA A 386 -18.34 8.28 2.07
N GLN A 387 -17.75 9.43 2.38
CA GLN A 387 -17.07 10.30 1.42
C GLN A 387 -15.88 9.60 0.77
N LYS A 388 -15.11 8.82 1.53
CA LYS A 388 -14.05 7.94 1.01
C LYS A 388 -14.63 6.93 0.02
N ALA A 389 -15.71 6.23 0.38
CA ALA A 389 -16.37 5.28 -0.52
C ALA A 389 -16.86 5.96 -1.82
N ASP A 390 -17.36 7.19 -1.73
CA ASP A 390 -17.82 7.97 -2.89
C ASP A 390 -16.67 8.43 -3.80
N ALA A 391 -15.50 8.75 -3.24
CA ALA A 391 -14.29 9.04 -4.00
C ALA A 391 -13.83 7.80 -4.80
N LEU A 392 -13.85 6.62 -4.18
CA LEU A 392 -13.49 5.35 -4.83
C LEU A 392 -14.41 5.02 -6.00
N ARG A 393 -15.72 5.28 -5.87
CA ARG A 393 -16.71 5.07 -6.94
C ARG A 393 -16.53 5.95 -8.17
N LYS A 394 -15.66 6.98 -8.13
CA LYS A 394 -15.33 7.80 -9.31
C LYS A 394 -14.48 7.06 -10.32
N PHE A 395 -13.76 6.02 -9.88
CA PHE A 395 -12.92 5.21 -10.74
C PHE A 395 -13.74 4.10 -11.40
N GLN A 396 -13.74 4.02 -12.73
CA GLN A 396 -14.44 2.93 -13.44
C GLN A 396 -13.60 1.65 -13.49
N SER A 397 -12.28 1.80 -13.36
CA SER A 397 -11.30 0.70 -13.42
C SER A 397 -10.95 0.12 -12.04
N ILE A 398 -11.66 0.51 -11.00
CA ILE A 398 -11.48 0.01 -9.63
C ILE A 398 -12.06 -1.40 -9.51
N ASN A 399 -11.36 -2.28 -8.81
CA ASN A 399 -11.79 -3.66 -8.58
C ASN A 399 -12.65 -3.78 -7.30
N ALA A 400 -13.26 -4.94 -7.09
CA ALA A 400 -14.15 -5.18 -5.94
C ALA A 400 -13.41 -5.07 -4.59
N GLU A 401 -12.21 -5.64 -4.49
CA GLU A 401 -11.38 -5.61 -3.27
C GLU A 401 -11.02 -4.16 -2.88
N GLU A 402 -10.70 -3.31 -3.85
CA GLU A 402 -10.42 -1.88 -3.64
C GLU A 402 -11.68 -1.13 -3.17
N LEU A 403 -12.87 -1.50 -3.65
CA LEU A 403 -14.15 -0.92 -3.21
C LEU A 403 -14.54 -1.35 -1.78
N GLU A 404 -14.01 -2.48 -1.29
CA GLU A 404 -14.21 -2.97 0.08
C GLU A 404 -13.29 -2.30 1.10
N THR A 405 -12.42 -1.38 0.69
CA THR A 405 -11.50 -0.68 1.59
C THR A 405 -12.17 0.02 2.78
N PRO A 406 -13.36 0.64 2.67
CA PRO A 406 -14.08 1.13 3.84
C PRO A 406 -14.33 0.06 4.91
N GLU A 407 -14.59 -1.19 4.51
CA GLU A 407 -14.76 -2.31 5.44
C GLU A 407 -13.43 -2.67 6.11
N ARG A 408 -12.31 -2.67 5.36
CA ARG A 408 -10.97 -2.84 5.95
C ARG A 408 -10.64 -1.78 6.99
N ASN A 409 -11.12 -0.55 6.81
CA ASN A 409 -11.00 0.49 7.83
C ASN A 409 -11.85 0.20 9.07
N ARG A 410 -13.04 -0.40 8.92
CA ARG A 410 -13.85 -0.89 10.05
C ARG A 410 -13.18 -2.04 10.78
N GLU A 411 -12.60 -2.99 10.06
CA GLU A 411 -11.87 -4.13 10.64
C GLU A 411 -10.71 -3.65 11.52
N THR A 412 -9.98 -2.62 11.07
CA THR A 412 -8.89 -1.99 11.85
C THR A 412 -9.44 -1.34 13.13
N ALA A 413 -10.58 -0.66 13.05
CA ALA A 413 -11.25 -0.08 14.22
C ALA A 413 -11.73 -1.14 15.20
N GLN A 414 -12.33 -2.23 14.71
CA GLN A 414 -12.76 -3.37 15.52
C GLN A 414 -11.56 -4.06 16.18
N GLU A 415 -10.41 -4.15 15.51
CA GLU A 415 -9.19 -4.69 16.13
C GLU A 415 -8.74 -3.82 17.30
N TYR A 416 -8.76 -2.48 17.15
CA TYR A 416 -8.45 -1.54 18.22
C TYR A 416 -9.43 -1.67 19.40
N ASP A 417 -10.73 -1.76 19.14
CA ASP A 417 -11.77 -1.97 20.16
C ASP A 417 -11.54 -3.29 20.94
N ARG A 418 -11.29 -4.41 20.24
CA ARG A 418 -10.98 -5.70 20.88
C ARG A 418 -9.72 -5.65 21.77
N LEU A 419 -8.75 -4.79 21.43
CA LEU A 419 -7.56 -4.56 22.26
C LEU A 419 -7.83 -3.68 23.48
N GLY A 420 -9.01 -3.05 23.57
CA GLY A 420 -9.47 -2.22 24.68
C GLY A 420 -9.46 -0.72 24.40
N MET A 421 -9.31 -0.29 23.14
CA MET A 421 -9.45 1.11 22.74
C MET A 421 -10.94 1.50 22.61
N ALA A 422 -11.22 2.77 22.36
CA ALA A 422 -12.58 3.23 22.07
C ALA A 422 -13.09 2.68 20.73
N GLU A 423 -14.41 2.51 20.62
CA GLU A 423 -15.08 2.12 19.39
C GLU A 423 -15.10 3.29 18.39
N TYR A 424 -14.64 3.02 17.17
CA TYR A 424 -14.63 3.97 16.05
C TYR A 424 -15.32 3.35 14.83
N GLU A 425 -15.91 4.17 13.96
CA GLU A 425 -16.52 3.69 12.72
C GLU A 425 -15.48 3.09 11.77
N GLY A 426 -14.31 3.73 11.65
CA GLY A 426 -13.19 3.23 10.86
C GLY A 426 -11.88 3.89 11.24
N ILE A 427 -10.77 3.22 10.97
CA ILE A 427 -9.41 3.73 11.20
C ILE A 427 -8.60 3.60 9.90
N GLU A 428 -7.93 4.69 9.51
CA GLU A 428 -6.79 4.65 8.60
C GLU A 428 -5.49 4.57 9.40
N ALA A 429 -4.61 3.67 8.99
CA ALA A 429 -3.42 3.31 9.75
C ALA A 429 -2.15 3.63 8.97
N PHE A 430 -1.16 4.16 9.68
CA PHE A 430 0.13 4.52 9.12
C PHE A 430 1.26 4.01 10.00
N GLN A 431 2.34 3.56 9.35
CA GLN A 431 3.59 3.21 9.99
C GLN A 431 4.61 4.31 9.70
N ARG A 432 5.40 4.70 10.71
CA ARG A 432 6.44 5.69 10.53
C ARG A 432 7.67 5.01 9.94
N ARG A 433 8.16 5.51 8.81
CA ARG A 433 9.46 5.09 8.28
C ARG A 433 10.54 6.00 8.88
N HIS A 434 11.44 5.39 9.65
CA HIS A 434 12.66 6.05 10.07
C HIS A 434 13.61 6.16 8.87
N GLN A 435 14.19 7.35 8.65
CA GLN A 435 15.17 7.52 7.57
C GLN A 435 16.37 6.63 7.88
N VAL A 436 16.87 5.90 6.87
CA VAL A 436 18.07 5.07 7.05
C VAL A 436 19.24 6.02 7.29
N GLY A 437 19.66 6.13 8.55
CA GLY A 437 20.66 7.12 8.97
C GLY A 437 20.71 7.46 10.47
N ASP A 438 19.94 6.80 11.33
CA ASP A 438 20.15 6.77 12.79
C ASP A 438 20.58 5.36 13.23
#